data_AF-A0A382XF43-F1
#
_entry.id   AF-A0A382XF43-F1
#
_cell.length_a   1.000
_cell.length_b   1.000
_cell.length_c   1.000
_cell.angle_alpha   90.00
_cell.angle_beta   90.00
_cell.angle_gamma   90.00
#
_symmetry.space_group_name_H-M   'P 1'
#
loop_
_entity.id
_entity.type
_entity.pdbx_description
1 polymer ?
#
loop_
_entity_poly.entity_id
_entity_poly.type
_entity_poly.pdbx_seq_one_letter_code
_entity_poly.pdbx_strand_id
1 'polypeptide(L)'
;PHGRAPLGSLFSDIPDNATILGAAKLAGRTSNGLSIGALAAVTGTELGEAVLGDGSRSNFLAEPRTEFGILSLAKDFNSGASQVKGIGTLLRRDLSSDGLFNWLPSSAFNAGLRFEHQWNDRDWRLWGFLAGSHVRGDERAITRIQQASNHYYQRPDATRLELDPTANSISGIDWRLQMERQNAEHWTYSFWASQLTSGFEVNDIGYSTRSEVLDAGARLGYREIRPGNVFRNYDISVSNFHNWSHEALDEVWSIDSWQNARKQGRYSLN
;
A
#
# COMPACT_ATOMS: atom_id res chain seq x y z
N PRO A 1 11.92 -11.38 14.90
CA PRO A 1 11.13 -11.76 16.09
C PRO A 1 10.60 -10.53 16.81
N HIS A 2 9.34 -10.59 17.24
CA HIS A 2 8.55 -9.46 17.72
C HIS A 2 8.47 -9.39 19.26
N GLY A 3 8.57 -10.54 19.93
CA GLY A 3 8.45 -10.68 21.38
C GLY A 3 9.59 -10.00 22.13
N ARG A 4 9.30 -9.61 23.37
CA ARG A 4 10.27 -9.01 24.30
C ARG A 4 10.46 -9.90 25.50
N ALA A 5 11.66 -9.88 26.08
CA ALA A 5 11.93 -10.58 27.32
C ALA A 5 11.00 -10.09 28.45
N PRO A 6 10.62 -10.97 29.39
CA PRO A 6 9.86 -10.60 30.57
C PRO A 6 10.53 -9.47 31.36
N LEU A 7 9.71 -8.62 31.99
CA LEU A 7 10.20 -7.57 32.90
C LEU A 7 11.00 -8.20 34.05
N GLY A 8 12.14 -7.59 34.41
CA GLY A 8 13.01 -8.10 35.48
C GLY A 8 13.98 -9.22 35.05
N SER A 9 14.10 -9.48 33.75
CA SER A 9 15.17 -10.32 33.21
C SER A 9 16.55 -9.66 33.38
N LEU A 10 17.52 -10.43 33.88
CA LEU A 10 18.93 -10.02 33.98
C LEU A 10 19.66 -10.28 32.65
N PHE A 11 19.28 -11.34 31.96
CA PHE A 11 19.78 -11.74 30.66
C PHE A 11 18.65 -12.35 29.84
N SER A 12 18.68 -12.15 28.52
CA SER A 12 17.76 -12.79 27.60
C SER A 12 18.46 -13.17 26.31
N ASP A 13 18.17 -14.37 25.82
CA ASP A 13 18.52 -14.83 24.49
C ASP A 13 17.25 -14.89 23.64
N ILE A 14 17.18 -14.05 22.62
CA ILE A 14 16.04 -13.91 21.73
C ILE A 14 16.51 -14.27 20.32
N PRO A 15 15.89 -15.25 19.64
CA PRO A 15 16.23 -15.55 18.27
C PRO A 15 16.14 -14.31 17.37
N ASP A 16 17.13 -14.12 16.51
CA ASP A 16 17.14 -13.00 15.55
C ASP A 16 16.19 -13.23 14.37
N ASN A 17 15.92 -14.50 14.04
CA ASN A 17 15.17 -14.90 12.85
C ASN A 17 14.12 -15.95 13.19
N ALA A 18 13.02 -15.93 12.44
CA ALA A 18 12.04 -17.01 12.47
C ALA A 18 12.45 -18.14 11.54
N THR A 19 12.31 -19.37 11.99
CA THR A 19 12.58 -20.57 11.19
C THR A 19 11.50 -20.71 10.12
N ILE A 20 11.87 -20.86 8.85
CA ILE A 20 10.91 -21.21 7.80
C ILE A 20 10.68 -22.72 7.86
N LEU A 21 9.50 -23.13 8.32
CA LEU A 21 9.09 -24.55 8.38
C LEU A 21 8.82 -25.12 6.98
N GLY A 22 8.37 -24.26 6.07
CA GLY A 22 8.17 -24.63 4.67
C GLY A 22 7.86 -23.41 3.83
N ALA A 23 8.34 -23.40 2.59
CA ALA A 23 8.02 -22.39 1.61
C ALA A 23 7.96 -22.99 0.21
N ALA A 24 7.06 -22.48 -0.61
CA ALA A 24 6.94 -22.86 -2.00
C ALA A 24 6.70 -21.62 -2.85
N LYS A 25 7.28 -21.62 -4.05
CA LYS A 25 7.06 -20.59 -5.06
C LYS A 25 6.78 -21.25 -6.39
N LEU A 26 5.70 -20.84 -7.04
CA LEU A 26 5.36 -21.19 -8.40
C LEU A 26 5.30 -19.91 -9.22
N ALA A 27 5.96 -19.89 -10.37
CA ALA A 27 5.84 -18.80 -11.31
C ALA A 27 5.91 -19.34 -12.74
N GLY A 28 5.07 -18.84 -13.62
CA GLY A 28 5.04 -19.27 -15.00
C GLY A 28 4.26 -18.32 -15.88
N ARG A 29 4.54 -18.41 -17.19
CA ARG A 29 3.82 -17.67 -18.23
C ARG A 29 3.50 -18.61 -19.37
N THR A 30 2.24 -18.61 -19.79
CA THR A 30 1.78 -19.36 -20.96
C THR A 30 2.15 -18.61 -22.25
N SER A 31 2.19 -19.33 -23.36
CA SER A 31 2.38 -18.73 -24.69
C SER A 31 1.27 -17.74 -25.08
N ASN A 32 0.08 -17.89 -24.50
CA ASN A 32 -1.05 -16.98 -24.74
C ASN A 32 -1.05 -15.72 -23.86
N GLY A 33 0.03 -15.45 -23.11
CA GLY A 33 0.20 -14.21 -22.36
C GLY A 33 -0.44 -14.19 -20.96
N LEU A 34 -0.86 -15.34 -20.41
CA LEU A 34 -1.26 -15.45 -19.01
C LEU A 34 -0.02 -15.73 -18.15
N SER A 35 0.23 -14.91 -17.15
CA SER A 35 1.26 -15.09 -16.13
C SER A 35 0.61 -15.40 -14.79
N ILE A 36 1.15 -16.38 -14.08
CA ILE A 36 0.70 -16.81 -12.76
C ILE A 36 1.93 -16.80 -11.85
N GLY A 37 1.79 -16.23 -10.66
CA GLY A 37 2.78 -16.29 -9.60
C GLY A 37 2.09 -16.62 -8.29
N ALA A 38 2.62 -17.58 -7.54
CA ALA A 38 2.15 -17.93 -6.20
C ALA A 38 3.36 -18.12 -5.28
N LEU A 39 3.24 -17.66 -4.04
CA LEU A 39 4.21 -17.89 -2.98
C LEU A 39 3.45 -18.20 -1.70
N ALA A 40 3.87 -19.25 -1.00
CA ALA A 40 3.35 -19.56 0.33
C ALA A 40 4.54 -19.90 1.24
N ALA A 41 4.47 -19.46 2.50
CA ALA A 41 5.46 -19.80 3.51
C ALA A 41 4.80 -19.96 4.89
N VAL A 42 5.34 -20.86 5.70
CA VAL A 42 4.97 -21.04 7.10
C VAL A 42 6.24 -20.92 7.93
N THR A 43 6.19 -20.08 8.95
CA THR A 43 7.26 -19.89 9.93
C THR A 43 6.97 -20.63 11.22
N GLY A 44 8.03 -20.95 11.97
CA GLY A 44 7.95 -21.60 13.26
C GLY A 44 7.52 -20.64 14.37
N THR A 45 7.04 -21.23 15.46
CA THR A 45 6.98 -20.54 16.74
C THR A 45 8.40 -20.48 17.29
N GLU A 46 8.92 -19.29 17.55
CA GLU A 46 10.24 -19.11 18.17
C GLU A 46 10.07 -18.78 19.65
N LEU A 47 10.88 -19.43 20.48
CA LEU A 47 10.95 -19.17 21.91
C LEU A 47 12.27 -18.49 22.24
N GLY A 48 12.20 -17.45 23.07
CA GLY A 48 13.36 -16.86 23.73
C GLY A 48 13.53 -17.44 25.13
N GLU A 49 14.74 -17.37 25.66
CA GLU A 49 15.05 -17.76 27.03
C GLU A 49 15.46 -16.52 27.85
N ALA A 50 14.96 -16.40 29.07
CA ALA A 50 15.33 -15.33 30.00
C ALA A 50 15.80 -15.91 31.34
N VAL A 51 16.78 -15.25 31.95
CA VAL A 51 17.20 -15.48 33.34
C VAL A 51 16.65 -14.35 34.20
N LEU A 52 15.85 -14.69 35.21
CA LEU A 52 15.20 -13.74 36.12
C LEU A 52 16.11 -13.38 37.31
N GLY A 53 15.72 -12.36 38.06
CA GLY A 53 16.47 -11.87 39.23
C GLY A 53 16.69 -12.89 40.35
N ASP A 54 15.86 -13.93 40.42
CA ASP A 54 16.00 -15.06 41.37
C ASP A 54 16.89 -16.19 40.82
N GLY A 55 17.47 -16.01 39.64
CA GLY A 55 18.30 -17.01 38.95
C GLY A 55 17.51 -18.08 38.19
N SER A 56 16.17 -18.05 38.22
CA SER A 56 15.33 -18.98 37.47
C SER A 56 15.37 -18.70 35.96
N ARG A 57 15.21 -19.76 35.16
CA ARG A 57 15.13 -19.69 33.69
C ARG A 57 13.67 -19.79 33.24
N SER A 58 13.28 -18.96 32.29
CA SER A 58 11.92 -18.91 31.75
C SER A 58 11.96 -18.81 30.24
N ASN A 59 11.18 -19.66 29.56
CA ASN A 59 10.96 -19.55 28.12
C ASN A 59 9.76 -18.65 27.87
N PHE A 60 9.86 -17.79 26.87
CA PHE A 60 8.77 -16.92 26.43
C PHE A 60 8.64 -16.94 24.91
N LEU A 61 7.44 -16.66 24.43
CA LEU A 61 7.17 -16.59 22.99
C LEU A 61 7.89 -15.37 22.40
N ALA A 62 8.87 -15.62 21.54
CA ALA A 62 9.66 -14.59 20.84
C ALA A 62 9.08 -14.28 19.45
N GLU A 63 8.56 -15.27 18.73
CA GLU A 63 7.86 -15.07 17.46
C GLU A 63 6.70 -16.06 17.33
N PRO A 64 5.47 -15.59 17.04
CA PRO A 64 4.36 -16.49 16.75
C PRO A 64 4.52 -17.15 15.38
N ARG A 65 4.07 -18.40 15.27
CA ARG A 65 3.93 -19.07 13.98
C ARG A 65 3.10 -18.22 13.02
N THR A 66 3.67 -17.91 11.86
CA THR A 66 3.03 -17.05 10.85
C THR A 66 2.95 -17.74 9.49
N GLU A 67 1.79 -17.64 8.87
CA GLU A 67 1.44 -18.15 7.55
C GLU A 67 1.37 -16.98 6.55
N PHE A 68 2.07 -17.10 5.43
CA PHE A 68 2.12 -16.12 4.35
C PHE A 68 1.58 -16.74 3.08
N GLY A 69 0.76 -16.00 2.33
CA GLY A 69 0.25 -16.38 1.02
C GLY A 69 0.22 -15.20 0.08
N ILE A 70 0.72 -15.39 -1.15
CA ILE A 70 0.70 -14.41 -2.22
C ILE A 70 0.24 -15.11 -3.49
N LEU A 71 -0.71 -14.51 -4.19
CA LEU A 71 -1.15 -14.95 -5.52
C LEU A 71 -1.17 -13.73 -6.44
N SER A 72 -0.60 -13.87 -7.63
CA SER A 72 -0.60 -12.87 -8.68
C SER A 72 -1.00 -13.49 -10.01
N LEU A 73 -1.87 -12.80 -10.74
CA LEU A 73 -2.33 -13.17 -12.07
C LEU A 73 -2.15 -11.97 -12.99
N ALA A 74 -1.66 -12.18 -14.21
CA ALA A 74 -1.55 -11.13 -15.20
C ALA A 74 -1.91 -11.68 -16.58
N LYS A 75 -2.71 -10.94 -17.34
CA LYS A 75 -3.08 -11.31 -18.69
C LYS A 75 -2.80 -10.16 -19.64
N ASP A 76 -1.98 -10.46 -20.64
CA ASP A 76 -1.74 -9.55 -21.75
C ASP A 76 -2.62 -9.93 -22.94
N PHE A 77 -3.12 -8.90 -23.62
CA PHE A 77 -3.90 -9.01 -24.85
C PHE A 77 -3.27 -8.11 -25.93
N ASN A 78 -3.51 -8.44 -27.19
CA ASN A 78 -3.11 -7.60 -28.34
C ASN A 78 -1.62 -7.18 -28.27
N SER A 79 -0.74 -8.15 -28.08
CA SER A 79 0.71 -7.91 -27.91
C SER A 79 1.03 -6.91 -26.77
N GLY A 80 0.28 -6.98 -25.68
CA GLY A 80 0.43 -6.12 -24.50
C GLY A 80 -0.18 -4.73 -24.65
N ALA A 81 -1.00 -4.47 -25.67
CA ALA A 81 -1.76 -3.22 -25.78
C ALA A 81 -2.87 -3.14 -24.71
N SER A 82 -3.41 -4.28 -24.26
CA SER A 82 -4.25 -4.31 -23.06
C SER A 82 -3.68 -5.29 -22.05
N GLN A 83 -3.73 -4.93 -20.76
CA GLN A 83 -3.24 -5.75 -19.68
C GLN A 83 -4.22 -5.69 -18.51
N VAL A 84 -4.50 -6.83 -17.88
CA VAL A 84 -5.20 -6.92 -16.60
C VAL A 84 -4.35 -7.72 -15.65
N LYS A 85 -4.08 -7.17 -14.46
CA LYS A 85 -3.23 -7.78 -13.44
C LYS A 85 -3.97 -7.77 -12.11
N GLY A 86 -3.86 -8.85 -11.36
CA GLY A 86 -4.41 -8.98 -10.02
C GLY A 86 -3.36 -9.53 -9.06
N ILE A 87 -3.42 -9.09 -7.82
CA ILE A 87 -2.62 -9.61 -6.72
C ILE A 87 -3.49 -9.76 -5.48
N GLY A 88 -3.28 -10.83 -4.72
CA GLY A 88 -3.82 -11.04 -3.40
C GLY A 88 -2.71 -11.47 -2.45
N THR A 89 -2.72 -10.94 -1.23
CA THR A 89 -1.79 -11.32 -0.16
C THR A 89 -2.56 -11.62 1.11
N LEU A 90 -2.15 -12.65 1.83
CA LEU A 90 -2.70 -13.07 3.11
C LEU A 90 -1.55 -13.28 4.10
N LEU A 91 -1.71 -12.72 5.29
CA LEU A 91 -0.92 -13.01 6.47
C LEU A 91 -1.85 -13.53 7.56
N ARG A 92 -1.44 -14.58 8.27
CA ARG A 92 -2.11 -15.05 9.48
C ARG A 92 -1.08 -15.44 10.54
N ARG A 93 -1.23 -14.92 11.75
CA ARG A 93 -0.40 -15.26 12.91
C ARG A 93 -1.20 -16.08 13.90
N ASP A 94 -0.57 -17.11 14.46
CA ASP A 94 -1.10 -17.87 15.58
C ASP A 94 -0.68 -17.17 16.89
N LEU A 95 -1.54 -16.27 17.37
CA LEU A 95 -1.28 -15.48 18.57
C LEU A 95 -1.86 -16.19 19.80
N SER A 96 -1.07 -16.27 20.86
CA SER A 96 -1.48 -16.80 22.16
C SER A 96 -2.54 -15.92 22.84
N SER A 97 -3.40 -16.52 23.65
CA SER A 97 -4.43 -15.82 24.42
C SER A 97 -3.91 -15.17 25.72
N ASP A 98 -2.61 -15.28 26.00
CA ASP A 98 -1.95 -14.72 27.19
C ASP A 98 -1.75 -13.20 27.13
N GLY A 99 -2.09 -12.57 26.00
CA GLY A 99 -2.06 -11.12 25.84
C GLY A 99 -0.70 -10.55 25.42
N LEU A 100 0.36 -11.37 25.32
CA LEU A 100 1.73 -10.90 25.06
C LEU A 100 1.88 -10.25 23.67
N PHE A 101 1.08 -10.70 22.70
CA PHE A 101 1.11 -10.23 21.31
C PHE A 101 -0.13 -9.42 20.91
N ASN A 102 -0.91 -8.90 21.86
CA ASN A 102 -2.11 -8.10 21.55
C ASN A 102 -1.82 -6.80 20.78
N TRP A 103 -0.55 -6.38 20.67
CA TRP A 103 -0.14 -5.23 19.88
C TRP A 103 0.18 -5.58 18.41
N LEU A 104 0.20 -6.87 18.07
CA LEU A 104 0.49 -7.39 16.74
C LEU A 104 -0.82 -7.81 16.05
N PRO A 105 -1.02 -7.46 14.76
CA PRO A 105 -2.18 -7.93 14.01
C PRO A 105 -2.18 -9.46 13.88
N SER A 106 -3.36 -10.07 14.02
CA SER A 106 -3.55 -11.52 13.90
C SER A 106 -3.71 -11.96 12.46
N SER A 107 -4.25 -11.10 11.59
CA SER A 107 -4.31 -11.36 10.15
C SER A 107 -4.36 -10.09 9.33
N ALA A 108 -3.82 -10.15 8.12
CA ALA A 108 -3.90 -9.09 7.13
C ALA A 108 -4.22 -9.69 5.77
N PHE A 109 -5.23 -9.14 5.09
CA PHE A 109 -5.59 -9.49 3.73
C PHE A 109 -5.54 -8.25 2.86
N ASN A 110 -4.81 -8.33 1.73
CA ASN A 110 -4.78 -7.27 0.74
C ASN A 110 -5.11 -7.84 -0.63
N ALA A 111 -5.82 -7.08 -1.44
CA ALA A 111 -6.10 -7.43 -2.82
C ALA A 111 -5.97 -6.19 -3.71
N GLY A 112 -5.50 -6.37 -4.93
CA GLY A 112 -5.33 -5.30 -5.89
C GLY A 112 -5.59 -5.77 -7.32
N LEU A 113 -6.22 -4.91 -8.10
CA LEU A 113 -6.46 -5.07 -9.53
C LEU A 113 -5.88 -3.87 -10.25
N ARG A 114 -5.15 -4.11 -11.34
CA ARG A 114 -4.61 -3.09 -12.24
C ARG A 114 -5.03 -3.41 -13.66
N PHE A 115 -5.41 -2.38 -14.40
CA PHE A 115 -5.65 -2.49 -15.83
C PHE A 115 -4.86 -1.43 -16.60
N GLU A 116 -4.58 -1.73 -17.85
CA GLU A 116 -3.99 -0.81 -18.81
C GLU A 116 -4.54 -1.11 -20.21
N HIS A 117 -4.85 -0.06 -20.97
CA HIS A 117 -5.24 -0.16 -22.36
C HIS A 117 -4.57 0.95 -23.17
N GLN A 118 -3.98 0.58 -24.31
CA GLN A 118 -3.34 1.47 -25.27
C GLN A 118 -4.00 1.31 -26.64
N TRP A 119 -4.24 2.42 -27.34
CA TRP A 119 -4.84 2.44 -28.68
C TRP A 119 -4.23 3.53 -29.55
N ASN A 120 -4.62 3.55 -30.84
CA ASN A 120 -4.10 4.46 -31.86
C ASN A 120 -2.56 4.38 -31.95
N ASP A 121 -2.05 3.20 -32.29
CA ASP A 121 -0.60 2.92 -32.33
C ASP A 121 0.12 3.22 -31.01
N ARG A 122 -0.60 3.02 -29.90
CA ARG A 122 -0.17 3.29 -28.53
C ARG A 122 0.05 4.77 -28.23
N ASP A 123 -0.51 5.68 -29.02
CA ASP A 123 -0.52 7.12 -28.71
C ASP A 123 -1.23 7.41 -27.40
N TRP A 124 -2.37 6.75 -27.21
CA TRP A 124 -3.21 6.92 -26.04
C TRP A 124 -3.03 5.75 -25.08
N ARG A 125 -3.15 6.05 -23.79
CA ARG A 125 -3.12 5.08 -22.70
C ARG A 125 -4.14 5.45 -21.63
N LEU A 126 -4.98 4.51 -21.27
CA LEU A 126 -5.82 4.57 -20.07
C LEU A 126 -5.36 3.46 -19.13
N TRP A 127 -5.02 3.80 -17.90
CA TRP A 127 -4.65 2.81 -16.90
C TRP A 127 -5.13 3.22 -15.52
N GLY A 128 -5.24 2.22 -14.65
CA GLY A 128 -5.61 2.46 -13.27
C GLY A 128 -5.42 1.22 -12.42
N PHE A 129 -5.56 1.41 -11.12
CA PHE A 129 -5.64 0.31 -10.17
C PHE A 129 -6.67 0.62 -9.08
N LEU A 130 -7.15 -0.45 -8.46
CA LEU A 130 -7.92 -0.43 -7.23
C LEU A 130 -7.31 -1.50 -6.32
N ALA A 131 -6.95 -1.11 -5.11
CA ALA A 131 -6.48 -1.99 -4.06
C ALA A 131 -7.30 -1.78 -2.79
N GLY A 132 -7.42 -2.84 -2.00
CA GLY A 132 -8.06 -2.82 -0.70
C GLY A 132 -7.29 -3.65 0.31
N SER A 133 -7.41 -3.27 1.57
CA SER A 133 -6.82 -3.97 2.71
C SER A 133 -7.85 -4.25 3.78
N HIS A 134 -7.65 -5.32 4.54
CA HIS A 134 -8.41 -5.67 5.72
C HIS A 134 -7.47 -6.31 6.75
N VAL A 135 -7.25 -5.63 7.87
CA VAL A 135 -6.38 -6.08 8.96
C VAL A 135 -7.24 -6.34 10.18
N ARG A 136 -7.00 -7.46 10.87
CA ARG A 136 -7.66 -7.84 12.12
C ARG A 136 -6.65 -8.06 13.23
N GLY A 137 -7.06 -7.78 14.45
CA GLY A 137 -6.25 -7.96 15.63
C GLY A 137 -7.01 -7.64 16.90
N ASP A 138 -6.33 -7.73 18.02
CA ASP A 138 -6.83 -7.20 19.29
C ASP A 138 -7.00 -5.67 19.19
N GLU A 139 -7.86 -5.11 20.05
CA GLU A 139 -8.10 -3.68 20.21
C GLU A 139 -6.80 -2.87 20.31
N ARG A 140 -5.79 -3.39 21.02
CA ARG A 140 -4.48 -2.74 21.15
C ARG A 140 -3.70 -2.69 19.84
N ALA A 141 -3.75 -3.75 19.04
CA ALA A 141 -3.07 -3.81 17.74
C ALA A 141 -3.68 -2.80 16.77
N ILE A 142 -5.01 -2.75 16.70
CA ILE A 142 -5.72 -1.87 15.77
C ILE A 142 -5.65 -0.42 16.23
N THR A 143 -5.72 -0.14 17.54
CA THR A 143 -5.48 1.19 18.10
C THR A 143 -4.09 1.69 17.71
N ARG A 144 -3.06 0.82 17.80
CA ARG A 144 -1.70 1.17 17.40
C ARG A 144 -1.59 1.50 15.91
N ILE A 145 -2.29 0.75 15.03
CA ILE A 145 -2.36 1.06 13.60
C ILE A 145 -3.05 2.41 13.38
N GLN A 146 -4.23 2.62 13.97
CA GLN A 146 -4.97 3.89 13.86
C GLN A 146 -4.13 5.11 14.28
N GLN A 147 -3.28 4.95 15.29
CA GLN A 147 -2.40 6.00 15.79
C GLN A 147 -1.10 6.19 15.00
N ALA A 148 -0.72 5.23 14.15
CA ALA A 148 0.52 5.28 13.39
C ALA A 148 0.52 6.42 12.37
N SER A 149 1.72 6.84 11.97
CA SER A 149 1.91 8.10 11.24
C SER A 149 1.31 8.15 9.83
N ASN A 150 1.01 6.99 9.27
CA ASN A 150 0.33 6.83 7.99
C ASN A 150 -1.21 6.75 8.14
N HIS A 151 -1.75 6.82 9.36
CA HIS A 151 -3.18 6.74 9.65
C HIS A 151 -3.70 7.98 10.41
N TYR A 152 -3.06 8.32 11.55
CA TYR A 152 -3.36 9.49 12.39
C TYR A 152 -4.85 9.75 12.70
N TYR A 153 -5.58 8.74 13.20
CA TYR A 153 -7.00 8.89 13.56
C TYR A 153 -7.25 9.82 14.76
N GLN A 154 -6.20 10.14 15.52
CA GLN A 154 -6.21 11.03 16.69
C GLN A 154 -6.02 12.51 16.34
N ARG A 155 -6.08 12.88 15.06
CA ARG A 155 -5.94 14.26 14.60
C ARG A 155 -7.06 15.14 15.17
N PRO A 156 -6.75 16.28 15.83
CA PRO A 156 -7.78 17.15 16.39
C PRO A 156 -8.57 17.91 15.33
N ASP A 157 -8.05 17.97 14.09
CA ASP A 157 -8.64 18.65 12.94
C ASP A 157 -9.40 17.70 12.00
N ALA A 158 -9.44 16.39 12.29
CA ALA A 158 -10.16 15.42 11.48
C ALA A 158 -11.68 15.51 11.73
N THR A 159 -12.46 15.59 10.66
CA THR A 159 -13.94 15.65 10.74
C THR A 159 -14.60 14.33 10.32
N ARG A 160 -13.85 13.45 9.66
CA ARG A 160 -14.34 12.20 9.05
C ARG A 160 -13.75 10.93 9.65
N LEU A 161 -12.85 11.09 10.62
CA LEU A 161 -12.09 10.01 11.24
C LEU A 161 -12.05 10.27 12.74
N GLU A 162 -12.21 9.21 13.52
CA GLU A 162 -12.09 9.26 14.97
C GLU A 162 -11.36 7.99 15.41
N LEU A 163 -10.46 8.14 16.38
CA LEU A 163 -9.81 7.00 17.02
C LEU A 163 -10.88 6.15 17.74
N ASP A 164 -11.05 4.91 17.32
CA ASP A 164 -11.90 3.92 17.99
C ASP A 164 -11.04 2.86 18.69
N PRO A 165 -10.83 2.96 20.03
CA PRO A 165 -10.03 2.00 20.78
C PRO A 165 -10.66 0.61 20.87
N THR A 166 -11.95 0.45 20.54
CA THR A 166 -12.67 -0.83 20.61
C THR A 166 -12.66 -1.58 19.27
N ALA A 167 -12.11 -0.97 18.22
CA ALA A 167 -12.01 -1.58 16.91
C ALA A 167 -11.07 -2.80 16.93
N ASN A 168 -11.54 -3.92 16.41
CA ASN A 168 -10.76 -5.15 16.22
C ASN A 168 -10.39 -5.40 14.74
N SER A 169 -10.69 -4.45 13.87
CA SER A 169 -10.25 -4.47 12.48
C SER A 169 -10.14 -3.06 11.88
N ILE A 170 -9.38 -2.94 10.79
CA ILE A 170 -9.27 -1.72 9.99
C ILE A 170 -9.26 -2.11 8.51
N SER A 171 -9.95 -1.32 7.68
CA SER A 171 -10.06 -1.56 6.24
C SER A 171 -9.93 -0.26 5.48
N GLY A 172 -9.37 -0.33 4.27
CA GLY A 172 -9.30 0.82 3.40
C GLY A 172 -9.02 0.44 1.96
N ILE A 173 -9.00 1.47 1.12
CA ILE A 173 -8.79 1.37 -0.32
C ILE A 173 -7.73 2.37 -0.79
N ASP A 174 -7.04 1.99 -1.86
CA ASP A 174 -6.18 2.86 -2.66
C ASP A 174 -6.58 2.69 -4.14
N TRP A 175 -6.93 3.76 -4.82
CA TRP A 175 -7.23 3.70 -6.24
C TRP A 175 -6.60 4.85 -7.01
N ARG A 176 -6.27 4.60 -8.27
CA ARG A 176 -5.82 5.61 -9.23
C ARG A 176 -6.39 5.32 -10.60
N LEU A 177 -6.77 6.38 -11.29
CA LEU A 177 -7.12 6.37 -12.70
C LEU A 177 -6.30 7.43 -13.43
N GLN A 178 -5.78 7.10 -14.60
CA GLN A 178 -4.94 7.99 -15.38
C GLN A 178 -5.14 7.79 -16.88
N MET A 179 -5.37 8.90 -17.57
CA MET A 179 -5.59 8.98 -19.00
C MET A 179 -4.52 9.83 -19.64
N GLU A 180 -3.89 9.31 -20.70
CA GLU A 180 -2.68 9.87 -21.27
C GLU A 180 -2.68 9.81 -22.79
N ARG A 181 -2.10 10.83 -23.40
CA ARG A 181 -1.62 10.81 -24.78
C ARG A 181 -0.12 11.07 -24.74
N GLN A 182 0.69 10.02 -24.70
CA GLN A 182 2.13 10.13 -24.38
C GLN A 182 3.05 9.95 -25.59
N ASN A 183 2.59 9.22 -26.62
CA ASN A 183 3.42 8.92 -27.80
C ASN A 183 3.14 9.81 -29.01
N ALA A 184 2.20 10.76 -28.89
CA ALA A 184 1.84 11.66 -29.97
C ALA A 184 2.98 12.60 -30.40
N GLU A 185 2.99 13.00 -31.66
CA GLU A 185 4.04 13.84 -32.22
C GLU A 185 4.16 15.19 -31.50
N HIS A 186 3.08 15.98 -31.46
CA HIS A 186 3.10 17.33 -30.89
C HIS A 186 2.52 17.41 -29.49
N TRP A 187 1.21 17.17 -29.39
CA TRP A 187 0.47 17.40 -28.15
C TRP A 187 0.44 16.17 -27.27
N THR A 188 0.94 16.31 -26.05
CA THR A 188 0.89 15.28 -25.01
C THR A 188 -0.02 15.71 -23.85
N TYR A 189 -0.74 14.74 -23.29
CA TYR A 189 -1.71 14.95 -22.22
C TYR A 189 -1.53 13.90 -21.13
N SER A 190 -1.74 14.28 -19.88
CA SER A 190 -1.89 13.36 -18.76
C SER A 190 -2.90 13.94 -17.79
N PHE A 191 -3.92 13.18 -17.44
CA PHE A 191 -4.90 13.53 -16.41
C PHE A 191 -4.98 12.37 -15.44
N TRP A 192 -4.95 12.65 -14.15
CA TRP A 192 -5.07 11.60 -13.14
C TRP A 192 -5.91 12.07 -11.95
N ALA A 193 -6.52 11.07 -11.31
CA ALA A 193 -7.14 11.20 -10.00
C ALA A 193 -6.79 9.94 -9.20
N SER A 194 -6.60 10.09 -7.90
CA SER A 194 -6.37 8.99 -6.97
C SER A 194 -6.90 9.31 -5.58
N GLN A 195 -7.15 8.25 -4.82
CA GLN A 195 -7.52 8.33 -3.42
C GLN A 195 -6.85 7.20 -2.66
N LEU A 196 -6.29 7.54 -1.51
CA LEU A 196 -5.84 6.61 -0.51
C LEU A 196 -6.59 6.91 0.79
N THR A 197 -7.40 5.98 1.28
CA THR A 197 -8.15 6.18 2.53
C THR A 197 -7.28 5.93 3.76
N SER A 198 -7.62 6.56 4.89
CA SER A 198 -6.89 6.40 6.15
C SER A 198 -6.89 4.98 6.70
N GLY A 199 -7.84 4.11 6.31
CA GLY A 199 -7.88 2.73 6.76
C GLY A 199 -7.03 1.75 5.94
N PHE A 200 -6.37 2.23 4.88
CA PHE A 200 -5.58 1.36 4.01
C PHE A 200 -4.24 1.01 4.69
N GLU A 201 -4.07 -0.26 5.04
CA GLU A 201 -2.91 -0.79 5.78
C GLU A 201 -2.43 -2.08 5.10
N VAL A 202 -1.21 -2.05 4.57
CA VAL A 202 -0.60 -3.15 3.80
C VAL A 202 0.73 -3.62 4.39
N ASN A 203 1.23 -2.97 5.45
CA ASN A 203 2.61 -3.08 5.96
C ASN A 203 2.96 -4.43 6.58
N ASP A 204 2.00 -5.34 6.75
CA ASP A 204 2.26 -6.72 7.20
C ASP A 204 2.99 -7.57 6.13
N ILE A 205 2.71 -7.35 4.84
CA ILE A 205 3.36 -8.05 3.71
C ILE A 205 3.88 -7.09 2.63
N GLY A 206 3.39 -5.84 2.63
CA GLY A 206 3.82 -4.77 1.73
C GLY A 206 4.55 -3.67 2.50
N TYR A 207 4.54 -2.47 1.90
CA TYR A 207 5.11 -1.28 2.50
C TYR A 207 4.42 -0.03 1.96
N SER A 208 3.92 0.81 2.86
CA SER A 208 3.34 2.12 2.57
C SER A 208 3.55 3.04 3.77
N THR A 209 4.10 4.21 3.51
CA THR A 209 4.21 5.31 4.48
C THR A 209 3.26 6.45 4.15
N ARG A 210 2.41 6.29 3.14
CA ARG A 210 1.50 7.34 2.68
C ARG A 210 0.34 7.48 3.66
N SER A 211 0.10 8.70 4.11
CA SER A 211 -1.15 9.06 4.80
C SER A 211 -2.29 9.17 3.80
N GLU A 212 -3.51 9.29 4.32
CA GLU A 212 -4.71 9.50 3.51
C GLU A 212 -4.55 10.72 2.61
N VAL A 213 -5.01 10.60 1.36
CA VAL A 213 -4.93 11.70 0.41
C VAL A 213 -5.93 11.51 -0.72
N LEU A 214 -6.54 12.60 -1.15
CA LEU A 214 -7.14 12.76 -2.46
C LEU A 214 -6.12 13.49 -3.34
N ASP A 215 -5.78 12.93 -4.50
CA ASP A 215 -4.81 13.52 -5.43
C ASP A 215 -5.44 13.65 -6.80
N ALA A 216 -5.24 14.79 -7.45
CA ALA A 216 -5.61 14.98 -8.84
C ALA A 216 -4.66 15.94 -9.53
N GLY A 217 -4.51 15.76 -10.83
CA GLY A 217 -3.66 16.65 -11.61
C GLY A 217 -3.78 16.47 -13.11
N ALA A 218 -3.13 17.39 -13.80
CA ALA A 218 -3.03 17.43 -15.25
C ALA A 218 -1.63 17.85 -15.68
N ARG A 219 -1.18 17.30 -16.81
CA ARG A 219 0.00 17.75 -17.55
C ARG A 219 -0.36 17.93 -19.01
N LEU A 220 -0.01 19.08 -19.55
CA LEU A 220 -0.14 19.45 -20.96
C LEU A 220 1.26 19.68 -21.50
N GLY A 221 1.60 19.03 -22.60
CA GLY A 221 2.89 19.21 -23.26
C GLY A 221 2.73 19.49 -24.74
N TYR A 222 3.61 20.31 -25.28
CA TYR A 222 3.83 20.46 -26.70
C TYR A 222 5.30 20.18 -26.99
N ARG A 223 5.57 19.26 -27.91
CA ARG A 223 6.92 18.95 -28.37
C ARG A 223 7.03 19.05 -29.88
N GLU A 224 8.18 19.47 -30.39
CA GLU A 224 8.57 19.30 -31.79
C GLU A 224 9.84 18.46 -31.81
N ILE A 225 9.75 17.27 -32.39
CA ILE A 225 10.84 16.28 -32.44
C ILE A 225 11.57 16.28 -33.78
N ARG A 226 11.00 16.92 -34.81
CA ARG A 226 11.62 17.06 -36.12
C ARG A 226 12.49 18.32 -36.16
N PRO A 227 13.78 18.22 -36.52
CA PRO A 227 14.66 19.38 -36.62
C PRO A 227 14.15 20.42 -37.62
N GLY A 228 14.02 21.66 -37.17
CA GLY A 228 13.72 22.81 -38.00
C GLY A 228 14.99 23.60 -38.37
N ASN A 229 14.80 24.79 -38.95
CA ASN A 229 15.91 25.66 -39.39
C ASN A 229 16.67 26.33 -38.24
N VAL A 230 16.05 26.47 -37.06
CA VAL A 230 16.59 27.21 -35.91
C VAL A 230 16.83 26.30 -34.70
N PHE A 231 15.90 25.40 -34.40
CA PHE A 231 15.98 24.47 -33.27
C PHE A 231 15.95 23.02 -33.77
N ARG A 232 16.73 22.15 -33.13
CA ARG A 232 16.75 20.71 -33.42
C ARG A 232 15.54 19.98 -32.84
N ASN A 233 15.01 20.48 -31.73
CA ASN A 233 13.77 20.09 -31.08
C ASN A 233 13.42 21.12 -30.00
N TYR A 234 12.19 21.08 -29.50
CA TYR A 234 11.79 21.76 -28.27
C TYR A 234 10.65 20.98 -27.61
N ASP A 235 10.58 21.03 -26.29
CA ASP A 235 9.51 20.43 -25.47
C ASP A 235 9.14 21.46 -24.41
N ILE A 236 7.85 21.80 -24.36
CA ILE A 236 7.29 22.73 -23.39
C ILE A 236 6.18 21.99 -22.68
N SER A 237 6.22 21.95 -21.35
CA SER A 237 5.16 21.32 -20.58
C SER A 237 4.72 22.13 -19.38
N VAL A 238 3.41 22.20 -19.20
CA VAL A 238 2.76 22.77 -18.02
C VAL A 238 2.15 21.62 -17.25
N SER A 239 2.40 21.57 -15.95
CA SER A 239 1.74 20.64 -15.06
C SER A 239 1.17 21.32 -13.84
N ASN A 240 0.07 20.76 -13.37
CA ASN A 240 -0.58 21.15 -12.15
C ASN A 240 -1.04 19.88 -11.41
N PHE A 241 -0.77 19.81 -10.11
CA PHE A 241 -1.31 18.76 -9.26
C PHE A 241 -1.65 19.31 -7.89
N HIS A 242 -2.58 18.64 -7.24
CA HIS A 242 -3.14 19.02 -5.96
C HIS A 242 -3.40 17.79 -5.10
N ASN A 243 -3.07 17.91 -3.82
CA ASN A 243 -3.34 16.94 -2.78
C ASN A 243 -4.27 17.56 -1.75
N TRP A 244 -5.29 16.81 -1.34
CA TRP A 244 -6.23 17.19 -0.32
C TRP A 244 -6.35 16.11 0.74
N SER A 245 -6.73 16.52 1.95
CA SER A 245 -7.26 15.64 2.96
C SER A 245 -8.71 15.26 2.63
N HIS A 246 -9.29 14.27 3.32
CA HIS A 246 -10.64 13.80 3.02
C HIS A 246 -11.73 14.78 3.47
N GLU A 247 -11.40 15.74 4.33
CA GLU A 247 -12.25 16.87 4.74
C GLU A 247 -12.77 17.65 3.53
N ALA A 248 -12.09 17.61 2.36
CA ALA A 248 -12.59 18.20 1.12
C ALA A 248 -13.99 17.69 0.73
N LEU A 249 -14.33 16.48 1.17
CA LEU A 249 -15.59 15.80 0.89
C LEU A 249 -16.70 16.11 1.90
N ASP A 250 -16.47 16.95 2.91
CA ASP A 250 -17.51 17.36 3.86
C ASP A 250 -18.60 18.16 3.15
N GLU A 251 -18.19 19.09 2.28
CA GLU A 251 -19.06 19.78 1.35
C GLU A 251 -18.48 19.69 -0.07
N VAL A 252 -18.71 18.54 -0.74
CA VAL A 252 -18.13 18.22 -2.07
C VAL A 252 -18.30 19.33 -3.12
N TRP A 253 -19.38 20.10 -3.05
CA TRP A 253 -19.69 21.16 -4.01
C TRP A 253 -19.17 22.55 -3.60
N SER A 254 -18.58 22.67 -2.41
CA SER A 254 -18.08 23.92 -1.84
C SER A 254 -16.61 24.14 -2.19
N ILE A 255 -16.30 25.22 -2.88
CA ILE A 255 -14.91 25.61 -3.18
C ILE A 255 -14.11 25.78 -1.88
N ASP A 256 -14.72 26.33 -0.84
CA ASP A 256 -14.06 26.59 0.44
C ASP A 256 -13.66 25.27 1.13
N SER A 257 -14.49 24.23 1.03
CA SER A 257 -14.16 22.88 1.53
C SER A 257 -12.87 22.34 0.89
N TRP A 258 -12.77 22.42 -0.44
CA TRP A 258 -11.57 22.00 -1.18
C TRP A 258 -10.36 22.89 -0.92
N GLN A 259 -10.55 24.20 -0.67
CA GLN A 259 -9.44 25.09 -0.32
C GLN A 259 -8.89 24.80 1.08
N ASN A 260 -9.78 24.60 2.07
CA ASN A 260 -9.42 24.35 3.46
C ASN A 260 -8.74 22.98 3.64
N ALA A 261 -9.17 21.97 2.90
CA ALA A 261 -8.60 20.63 2.95
C ALA A 261 -7.29 20.45 2.15
N ARG A 262 -6.77 21.51 1.52
CA ARG A 262 -5.59 21.40 0.65
C ARG A 262 -4.32 21.13 1.46
N LYS A 263 -3.63 20.02 1.17
CA LYS A 263 -2.34 19.65 1.79
C LYS A 263 -1.15 20.21 1.02
N GLN A 264 -1.14 20.04 -0.30
CA GLN A 264 -0.04 20.44 -1.17
C GLN A 264 -0.57 20.69 -2.59
N GLY A 265 0.16 21.47 -3.38
CA GLY A 265 0.03 21.43 -4.83
C GLY A 265 1.20 22.15 -5.47
N ARG A 266 1.43 21.89 -6.75
CA ARG A 266 2.51 22.53 -7.51
C ARG A 266 2.02 22.90 -8.89
N TYR A 267 2.44 24.07 -9.33
CA TYR A 267 2.44 24.45 -10.74
C TYR A 267 3.89 24.40 -11.21
N SER A 268 4.13 23.79 -12.36
CA SER A 268 5.44 23.87 -13.02
C SER A 268 5.29 24.09 -14.51
N LEU A 269 6.19 24.91 -15.02
CA LEU A 269 6.48 25.08 -16.44
C LEU A 269 7.91 24.58 -16.64
N ASN A 270 8.09 23.62 -17.56
CA ASN A 270 9.39 23.13 -17.99
C ASN A 270 9.52 23.30 -19.50
#